data_AF-A0A536I186-F1
#
_entry.id   AF-A0A536I186-F1
#
_cell.length_a   1.000
_cell.length_b   1.000
_cell.length_c   1.000
_cell.angle_alpha   90.00
_cell.angle_beta   90.00
_cell.angle_gamma   90.00
#
_symmetry.space_group_name_H-M   'P 1'
#
loop_
_entity.id
_entity.type
_entity.pdbx_description
1 polymer ?
#
loop_
_entity_poly.entity_id
_entity_poly.type
_entity_poly.pdbx_seq_one_letter_code
_entity_poly.pdbx_strand_id
1 'polypeptide(L)'
;MPDEGERRRDLVVIGASAGGVETLRLVVAGLPPDLRAAICIVLHIAPRSPSALGGILRRAGPLPCRPARDGDVLEPGRILVAPPDHHLVVEDRHVRLTVGPREN
;
A
#
# COMPACT_ATOMS: atom_id res chain seq x y z
N MET A 1 -35.74 -3.85 -7.07
CA MET A 1 -34.48 -3.82 -6.31
C MET A 1 -33.44 -3.24 -7.25
N PRO A 2 -32.81 -2.08 -6.95
CA PRO A 2 -31.79 -1.57 -7.84
C PRO A 2 -30.61 -2.54 -7.79
N ASP A 3 -30.09 -2.83 -8.98
CA ASP A 3 -28.81 -3.46 -9.23
C ASP A 3 -27.75 -2.82 -8.33
N GLU A 4 -27.11 -3.58 -7.44
CA GLU A 4 -25.98 -3.10 -6.65
C GLU A 4 -24.82 -2.88 -7.63
N GLY A 5 -24.85 -1.73 -8.30
CA GLY A 5 -23.88 -1.34 -9.31
C GLY A 5 -22.50 -1.70 -8.81
N GLU A 6 -21.85 -2.58 -9.57
CA GLU A 6 -20.51 -3.09 -9.35
C GLU A 6 -19.61 -1.90 -8.99
N ARG A 7 -19.41 -1.70 -7.67
CA ARG A 7 -18.64 -0.56 -7.17
C ARG A 7 -17.21 -0.82 -7.61
N ARG A 8 -16.82 -0.28 -8.77
CA ARG A 8 -15.45 -0.37 -9.29
C ARG A 8 -14.52 0.06 -8.17
N ARG A 9 -13.81 -0.92 -7.62
CA ARG A 9 -12.76 -0.69 -6.64
C ARG A 9 -11.54 -0.30 -7.46
N ASP A 10 -11.31 1.01 -7.58
CA ASP A 10 -10.07 1.52 -8.14
C ASP A 10 -8.99 1.34 -7.05
N LEU A 11 -8.34 0.16 -7.07
CA LEU A 11 -7.29 -0.24 -6.15
C LEU A 11 -6.07 -0.69 -6.95
N VAL A 12 -4.91 -0.14 -6.60
CA VAL A 12 -3.61 -0.57 -7.12
C VAL A 12 -2.84 -1.25 -6.01
N VAL A 13 -2.33 -2.46 -6.25
CA VAL A 13 -1.47 -3.19 -5.32
C VAL A 13 -0.10 -3.37 -5.94
N ILE A 14 0.95 -3.00 -5.21
CA ILE A 14 2.34 -3.08 -5.68
C ILE A 14 3.13 -3.96 -4.70
N GLY A 15 3.66 -5.07 -5.21
CA GLY A 15 4.61 -5.93 -4.49
C GLY A 15 6.04 -5.67 -4.99
N ALA A 16 6.99 -5.55 -4.06
CA ALA A 16 8.41 -5.39 -4.38
C ALA A 16 9.28 -6.18 -3.38
N SER A 17 10.57 -6.38 -3.72
CA SER A 17 11.54 -7.11 -2.90
C SER A 17 12.89 -6.36 -2.85
N ALA A 18 14.00 -7.08 -2.71
CA ALA A 18 15.35 -6.50 -2.68
C ALA A 18 15.59 -5.51 -3.83
N GLY A 19 16.02 -4.28 -3.47
CA GLY A 19 16.29 -3.21 -4.43
C GLY A 19 15.07 -2.42 -4.93
N GLY A 20 13.84 -2.82 -4.56
CA GLY A 20 12.62 -2.21 -5.08
C GLY A 20 12.31 -0.80 -4.58
N VAL A 21 13.03 -0.29 -3.57
CA VAL A 21 12.77 1.04 -2.99
C VAL A 21 12.91 2.16 -4.03
N GLU A 22 13.96 2.13 -4.85
CA GLU A 22 14.17 3.18 -5.86
C GLU A 22 13.10 3.14 -6.95
N THR A 23 12.72 1.93 -7.39
CA THR A 23 11.60 1.74 -8.32
C THR A 23 10.30 2.26 -7.73
N LEU A 24 10.00 1.94 -6.47
CA LEU A 24 8.81 2.46 -5.79
C LEU A 24 8.82 3.99 -5.70
N ARG A 25 9.98 4.62 -5.47
CA ARG A 25 10.11 6.08 -5.48
C ARG A 25 9.76 6.68 -6.84
N LEU A 26 10.29 6.10 -7.93
CA LEU A 26 9.98 6.54 -9.30
C LEU A 26 8.50 6.37 -9.62
N VAL A 27 7.90 5.25 -9.22
CA VAL A 27 6.47 5.00 -9.42
C VAL A 27 5.65 6.05 -8.68
N VAL A 28 5.86 6.25 -7.37
CA VAL A 28 5.04 7.20 -6.60
C VAL A 28 5.27 8.65 -7.01
N ALA A 29 6.46 8.99 -7.50
CA ALA A 29 6.77 10.32 -8.05
C ALA A 29 5.97 10.65 -9.31
N GLY A 30 5.69 9.63 -10.15
CA GLY A 30 4.94 9.78 -11.39
C GLY A 30 3.41 9.72 -11.23
N LEU A 31 2.90 9.51 -10.02
CA LEU A 31 1.46 9.39 -9.81
C LEU A 31 0.75 10.75 -9.92
N PRO A 32 -0.44 10.80 -10.54
CA PRO A 32 -1.22 12.03 -10.57
C PRO A 32 -1.72 12.38 -9.15
N PRO A 33 -1.71 13.66 -8.75
CA PRO A 33 -2.14 14.09 -7.41
C PRO A 33 -3.65 13.88 -7.17
N ASP A 34 -4.45 13.77 -8.22
CA ASP A 34 -5.90 13.54 -8.20
C ASP A 34 -6.27 12.07 -8.48
N LEU A 35 -5.32 11.15 -8.33
CA LEU A 35 -5.52 9.72 -8.55
C LEU A 35 -6.74 9.21 -7.78
N ARG A 36 -7.76 8.77 -8.52
CA ARG A 36 -9.01 8.22 -7.96
C ARG A 36 -8.89 6.74 -7.60
N ALA A 37 -7.75 6.32 -7.08
CA ALA A 37 -7.48 4.95 -6.66
C ALA A 37 -6.78 4.91 -5.30
N ALA A 38 -7.09 3.91 -4.49
CA ALA A 38 -6.29 3.58 -3.31
C ALA A 38 -5.05 2.80 -3.76
N ILE A 39 -3.91 2.99 -3.08
CA ILE A 39 -2.68 2.24 -3.38
C ILE A 39 -2.22 1.49 -2.14
N CYS A 40 -1.99 0.19 -2.28
CA CYS A 40 -1.34 -0.64 -1.27
C CYS A 40 0.04 -1.09 -1.75
N ILE A 41 1.07 -0.92 -0.93
CA ILE A 41 2.44 -1.28 -1.28
C ILE A 41 2.98 -2.26 -0.24
N VAL A 42 3.49 -3.40 -0.72
CA VAL A 42 4.18 -4.40 0.10
C VAL A 42 5.62 -4.48 -0.38
N LEU A 43 6.57 -4.26 0.52
CA LEU A 43 7.99 -4.45 0.24
C LEU A 43 8.53 -5.56 1.14
N HIS A 44 8.97 -6.67 0.54
CA HIS A 44 9.60 -7.77 1.26
C HIS A 44 11.01 -7.36 1.69
N ILE A 45 11.16 -6.92 2.94
CA ILE A 45 12.44 -6.56 3.58
C ILE A 45 12.70 -7.43 4.81
N ALA A 46 13.97 -7.50 5.23
CA ALA A 46 14.36 -8.21 6.42
C ALA A 46 13.68 -7.62 7.69
N PRO A 47 13.23 -8.46 8.65
CA PRO A 47 12.52 -8.09 9.89
C PRO A 47 13.13 -6.99 10.76
N ARG A 48 14.45 -6.74 10.61
CA ARG A 48 15.26 -6.14 11.68
C ARG A 48 15.38 -4.62 11.63
N SER A 49 14.76 -3.94 10.67
CA SER A 49 14.88 -2.49 10.53
C SER A 49 13.52 -1.81 10.58
N PRO A 50 13.37 -0.73 11.38
CA PRO A 50 12.19 0.14 11.30
C PRO A 50 12.00 0.57 9.84
N SER A 51 10.80 0.34 9.28
CA SER A 51 10.55 0.70 7.89
C SER A 51 10.43 2.20 7.73
N ALA A 52 11.48 2.83 7.20
CA ALA A 52 11.45 4.21 6.76
C ALA A 52 10.65 4.39 5.44
N LEU A 53 10.13 3.30 4.85
CA LEU A 53 9.55 3.28 3.51
C LEU A 53 8.40 4.26 3.36
N GLY A 54 7.44 4.28 4.30
CA GLY A 54 6.33 5.22 4.24
C GLY A 54 6.78 6.68 4.17
N GLY A 55 7.79 7.05 4.97
CA GLY A 55 8.37 8.40 4.95
C GLY A 55 9.18 8.70 3.68
N ILE A 56 9.89 7.71 3.13
CA ILE A 56 10.64 7.83 1.88
C ILE A 56 9.67 8.07 0.71
N LEU A 57 8.62 7.25 0.60
CA LEU A 57 7.64 7.35 -0.48
C LEU A 57 6.81 8.62 -0.37
N ARG A 58 6.42 9.03 0.84
CA ARG A 58 5.73 10.31 1.09
C ARG A 58 6.53 11.52 0.59
N ARG A 59 7.87 11.48 0.67
CA ARG A 59 8.72 12.56 0.17
C ARG A 59 8.98 12.48 -1.34
N ALA A 60 8.78 11.31 -1.94
CA ALA A 60 9.07 11.09 -3.35
C ALA A 60 7.89 11.43 -4.27
N GLY A 61 6.65 11.32 -3.79
CA GLY A 61 5.45 11.51 -4.59
C GLY A 61 4.48 12.55 -4.03
N PRO A 62 3.46 12.92 -4.83
CA PRO A 62 2.48 13.94 -4.44
C PRO A 62 1.38 13.42 -3.50
N LEU A 63 1.21 12.09 -3.43
CA LEU A 63 0.15 11.48 -2.62
C LEU A 63 0.62 11.23 -1.18
N PRO A 64 -0.27 11.41 -0.17
CA PRO A 64 0.03 11.06 1.21
C PRO A 64 0.33 9.56 1.32
N CYS A 65 1.44 9.24 2.00
CA CYS A 65 1.89 7.87 2.22
C CYS A 65 2.18 7.65 3.71
N ARG A 66 1.70 6.52 4.24
CA ARG A 66 1.92 6.10 5.63
C ARG A 66 1.91 4.56 5.76
N PRO A 67 2.48 4.01 6.84
CA PRO A 67 2.26 2.62 7.19
C PRO A 67 0.76 2.32 7.34
N ALA A 68 0.37 1.17 6.83
CA ALA A 68 -0.96 0.60 7.02
C ALA A 68 -1.16 0.24 8.50
N ARG A 69 -2.41 0.30 8.94
CA ARG A 69 -2.91 -0.16 10.23
C ARG A 69 -4.02 -1.15 9.98
N ASP A 70 -4.18 -2.10 10.89
CA ASP A 70 -5.29 -3.04 10.82
C ASP A 70 -6.63 -2.29 10.86
N GLY A 71 -7.55 -2.67 9.98
CA GLY A 71 -8.84 -2.00 9.80
C GLY A 71 -8.79 -0.70 8.99
N ASP A 72 -7.65 -0.32 8.40
CA ASP A 72 -7.57 0.89 7.57
C ASP A 72 -8.54 0.84 6.39
N VAL A 73 -9.29 1.92 6.18
CA VAL A 73 -10.16 2.07 5.01
C VAL A 73 -9.33 2.36 3.75
N LEU A 74 -9.65 1.69 2.65
CA LEU A 74 -9.10 1.97 1.33
C LEU A 74 -9.71 3.26 0.77
N GLU A 75 -8.97 4.35 0.91
CA GLU A 75 -9.35 5.68 0.43
C GLU A 75 -8.60 6.06 -0.86
N PRO A 76 -9.30 6.54 -1.90
CA PRO A 76 -8.68 7.08 -3.10
C PRO A 76 -7.67 8.20 -2.80
N GLY A 77 -6.59 8.26 -3.58
CA GLY A 77 -5.56 9.29 -3.43
C GLY A 77 -4.65 9.07 -2.21
N ARG A 78 -4.65 7.87 -1.62
CA ARG A 78 -3.77 7.51 -0.51
C ARG A 78 -2.94 6.27 -0.78
N ILE A 79 -1.75 6.27 -0.20
CA ILE A 79 -0.82 5.16 -0.24
C ILE A 79 -0.70 4.55 1.17
N LEU A 80 -1.01 3.27 1.27
CA LEU A 80 -0.81 2.45 2.47
C LEU A 80 0.35 1.50 2.22
N VAL A 81 1.30 1.46 3.16
CA VAL A 81 2.50 0.62 3.06
C VAL A 81 2.44 -0.46 4.14
N ALA A 82 2.60 -1.72 3.75
CA ALA A 82 2.68 -2.81 4.70
C ALA A 82 3.84 -2.59 5.69
N PRO A 83 3.60 -2.70 7.02
CA PRO A 83 4.70 -2.73 7.97
C PRO A 83 5.56 -4.01 7.78
N PRO A 84 6.84 -3.99 8.20
CA PRO A 84 7.69 -5.19 8.18
C PRO A 84 7.03 -6.36 8.91
N ASP A 85 7.28 -7.59 8.46
CA ASP A 85 6.77 -8.83 9.05
C ASP A 85 5.24 -8.95 9.11
N HIS A 86 4.51 -8.11 8.37
CA HIS A 86 3.06 -8.19 8.24
C HIS A 86 2.68 -8.43 6.79
N HIS A 87 1.72 -9.32 6.59
CA HIS A 87 1.01 -9.45 5.33
C HIS A 87 -0.11 -8.41 5.33
N LEU A 88 -0.23 -7.68 4.22
CA LEU A 88 -1.32 -6.75 3.97
C LEU A 88 -2.37 -7.45 3.12
N VAL A 89 -3.52 -7.74 3.72
CA VAL A 89 -4.66 -8.37 3.07
C VAL A 89 -5.73 -7.31 2.82
N VAL A 90 -6.35 -7.33 1.65
CA VAL A 90 -7.48 -6.46 1.33
C VAL A 90 -8.77 -7.26 1.49
N GLU A 91 -9.61 -6.84 2.45
CA GLU A 91 -10.93 -7.43 2.70
C GLU A 91 -11.99 -6.33 2.51
N ASP A 92 -12.83 -6.47 1.49
CA ASP A 92 -13.85 -5.51 1.08
C ASP A 92 -13.36 -4.08 0.78
N ARG A 93 -13.37 -3.22 1.80
CA ARG A 93 -12.91 -1.83 1.76
C ARG A 93 -11.87 -1.55 2.85
N HIS A 94 -11.42 -2.59 3.54
CA HIS A 94 -10.49 -2.48 4.65
C HIS A 94 -9.21 -3.25 4.37
N VAL A 95 -8.14 -2.78 4.97
CA VAL A 95 -6.87 -3.49 5.06
C VAL A 95 -6.87 -4.28 6.36
N ARG A 96 -6.55 -5.55 6.25
CA ARG A 96 -6.26 -6.41 7.40
C ARG A 96 -4.76 -6.70 7.43
N LEU A 97 -4.15 -6.51 8.58
CA LEU A 97 -2.75 -6.84 8.80
C LEU A 97 -2.67 -8.18 9.53
N THR A 98 -2.14 -9.18 8.86
CA THR A 98 -1.95 -10.50 9.45
C THR A 98 -0.46 -10.77 9.66
N VAL A 99 -0.12 -11.32 10.81
CA VAL A 99 1.21 -11.87 11.07
C VAL A 99 1.17 -13.33 10.65
N GLY A 100 1.71 -13.63 9.47
CA GLY A 100 1.80 -14.99 8.95
C GLY A 100 3.19 -15.60 9.22
N PRO A 101 3.32 -16.93 9.23
CA PRO A 101 4.64 -17.53 9.06
C PRO A 101 5.24 -17.01 7.75
N ARG A 102 6.57 -16.83 7.69
CA ARG A 102 7.27 -16.51 6.43
C ARG A 102 6.79 -17.48 5.35
N GLU A 103 6.03 -16.98 4.38
CA GLU A 103 5.82 -17.73 3.14
C GLU A 103 7.15 -17.65 2.37
N ASN A 104 7.94 -18.73 2.50
CA ASN A 104 9.09 -19.04 1.66
C ASN A 104 8.65 -20.03 0.59
#